data_AF-A0A7L3NLX7-F1
#
_entry.id   AF-A0A7L3NLX7-F1
#
_cell.length_a   1.000
_cell.length_b   1.000
_cell.length_c   1.000
_cell.angle_alpha   90.00
_cell.angle_beta   90.00
_cell.angle_gamma   90.00
#
_symmetry.space_group_name_H-M   'P 1'
#
loop_
_entity.id
_entity.type
_entity.pdbx_description
1 polymer ?
#
loop_
_entity_poly.entity_id
_entity_poly.type
_entity_poly.pdbx_seq_one_letter_code
_entity_poly.pdbx_strand_id
1 'polypeptide(L)'
;AAKHKQIRRGVKEVQKFINKGEKGITVLAGDTQPIDVYCHIPIMCEDRSLPYAYVPSKSDLGAAAGSKRPTCVILVKPHEEYQE
;
A
#
# COMPACT_ATOMS: atom_id res chain seq x y z
N ALA A 1 18.62 -1.10 -6.46
CA ALA A 1 17.51 -0.51 -5.68
C ALA A 1 16.21 -1.32 -5.69
N ALA A 2 16.14 -2.50 -6.34
CA ALA A 2 14.95 -3.37 -6.31
C ALA A 2 15.27 -4.75 -5.69
N LYS A 3 15.84 -4.77 -4.48
CA LYS A 3 16.26 -6.05 -3.84
C LYS A 3 15.13 -6.83 -3.18
N HIS A 4 13.94 -6.25 -2.95
CA HIS A 4 12.85 -6.96 -2.32
C HIS A 4 11.53 -6.81 -3.08
N LYS A 5 11.10 -7.89 -3.71
CA LYS A 5 9.82 -8.06 -4.45
C LYS A 5 8.60 -8.11 -3.51
N GLN A 6 8.63 -7.33 -2.44
CA GLN A 6 7.71 -7.39 -1.31
C GLN A 6 6.69 -6.25 -1.29
N ILE A 7 6.81 -5.32 -2.24
CA ILE A 7 5.91 -4.18 -2.40
C ILE A 7 4.80 -4.58 -3.37
N ARG A 8 3.56 -4.65 -2.87
CA ARG A 8 2.34 -4.83 -3.68
C ARG A 8 1.76 -3.47 -4.00
N ARG A 9 1.38 -3.25 -5.25
CA ARG A 9 1.02 -1.93 -5.76
C ARG A 9 -0.37 -1.98 -6.36
N GLY A 10 -1.17 -0.96 -6.07
CA GLY A 10 -2.49 -0.79 -6.67
C GLY A 10 -3.61 -1.50 -5.91
N VAL A 11 -4.80 -0.95 -6.08
CA VAL A 11 -6.01 -1.30 -5.31
C VAL A 11 -6.35 -2.78 -5.42
N LYS A 12 -6.38 -3.34 -6.64
CA LYS A 12 -6.77 -4.74 -6.87
C LYS A 12 -5.80 -5.74 -6.24
N GLU A 13 -4.49 -5.48 -6.32
CA GLU A 13 -3.50 -6.35 -5.70
C GLU A 13 -3.60 -6.25 -4.18
N VAL A 14 -3.59 -5.04 -3.64
CA VAL A 14 -3.67 -4.81 -2.18
C VAL A 14 -4.93 -5.46 -1.60
N GLN A 15 -6.09 -5.29 -2.21
CA GLN A 15 -7.33 -5.93 -1.79
C GLN A 15 -7.24 -7.46 -1.79
N LYS A 16 -6.61 -8.06 -2.81
CA LYS A 16 -6.40 -9.52 -2.88
C LYS A 16 -5.54 -10.03 -1.72
N PHE A 17 -4.49 -9.29 -1.36
CA PHE A 17 -3.57 -9.70 -0.29
C PHE A 17 -4.14 -9.44 1.09
N ILE A 18 -4.85 -8.32 1.28
CA ILE A 18 -5.65 -8.07 2.48
C ILE A 18 -6.61 -9.23 2.67
N ASN A 19 -7.36 -9.64 1.63
CA ASN A 19 -8.29 -10.78 1.72
C ASN A 19 -7.62 -12.10 2.07
N LYS A 20 -6.40 -12.33 1.58
CA LYS A 20 -5.58 -13.51 1.93
C LYS A 20 -5.04 -13.48 3.36
N GLY A 21 -5.19 -12.39 4.10
CA GLY A 21 -4.68 -12.26 5.46
C GLY A 21 -3.18 -12.01 5.52
N GLU A 22 -2.59 -11.44 4.48
CA GLU A 22 -1.20 -10.97 4.58
C GLU A 22 -1.10 -9.84 5.62
N LYS A 23 -0.08 -9.95 6.47
CA LYS A 23 0.31 -8.90 7.40
C LYS A 23 1.26 -7.94 6.71
N GLY A 24 1.22 -6.66 7.09
CA GLY A 24 2.05 -5.61 6.52
C GLY A 24 1.52 -4.22 6.82
N ILE A 25 2.20 -3.22 6.26
CA ILE A 25 1.80 -1.82 6.38
C ILE A 25 1.25 -1.31 5.05
N THR A 26 0.10 -0.65 5.09
CA THR A 26 -0.56 -0.07 3.92
C THR A 26 -0.30 1.42 3.84
N VAL A 27 0.23 1.91 2.73
CA VAL A 27 0.44 3.34 2.49
C VAL A 27 -0.54 3.83 1.44
N LEU A 28 -1.28 4.90 1.76
CA LEU A 28 -2.31 5.49 0.91
C LEU A 28 -1.94 6.92 0.53
N ALA A 29 -2.25 7.32 -0.70
CA ALA A 29 -2.01 8.67 -1.19
C ALA A 29 -3.25 9.56 -1.08
N GLY A 30 -3.11 10.72 -0.44
CA GLY A 30 -4.18 11.69 -0.19
C GLY A 30 -4.60 12.55 -1.38
N ASP A 31 -3.78 12.68 -2.43
CA ASP A 31 -4.11 13.43 -3.67
C ASP A 31 -4.81 12.56 -4.73
N THR A 32 -5.35 11.42 -4.31
CA THR A 32 -6.05 10.52 -5.21
C THR A 32 -7.49 10.99 -5.42
N GLN A 33 -7.80 11.34 -6.67
CA GLN A 33 -9.15 11.62 -7.12
C GLN A 33 -9.57 10.52 -8.11
N PRO A 34 -10.76 9.90 -7.98
CA PRO A 34 -11.76 10.05 -6.92
C PRO A 34 -11.47 9.20 -5.66
N ILE A 35 -12.01 9.62 -4.52
CA ILE A 35 -11.85 8.95 -3.20
C ILE A 35 -12.47 7.56 -3.17
N ASP A 36 -13.51 7.32 -3.96
CA ASP A 36 -14.23 6.04 -4.09
C ASP A 36 -13.32 4.87 -4.48
N VAL A 37 -12.19 5.17 -5.12
CA VAL A 37 -11.24 4.16 -5.61
C VAL A 37 -10.58 3.37 -4.46
N TYR A 38 -10.39 3.99 -3.30
CA TYR A 38 -9.65 3.37 -2.19
C TYR A 38 -10.31 3.56 -0.82
N CYS A 39 -11.50 4.19 -0.74
CA CYS A 39 -12.24 4.38 0.50
C CYS A 39 -12.55 3.06 1.25
N HIS A 40 -12.68 1.96 0.53
CA HIS A 40 -12.94 0.63 1.11
C HIS A 40 -11.68 -0.06 1.66
N ILE A 41 -10.48 0.35 1.22
CA ILE A 41 -9.20 -0.22 1.66
C ILE A 41 -8.95 0.00 3.17
N PRO A 42 -9.03 1.24 3.72
CA PRO A 42 -8.73 1.46 5.13
C PRO A 42 -9.70 0.72 6.07
N ILE A 43 -10.99 0.62 5.70
CA ILE A 43 -11.95 -0.21 6.43
C ILE A 43 -11.52 -1.69 6.47
N MET A 44 -11.08 -2.25 5.34
CA MET A 44 -10.57 -3.63 5.32
C MET A 44 -9.26 -3.80 6.10
N CYS A 45 -8.42 -2.77 6.13
CA CYS A 45 -7.21 -2.76 6.96
C CYS A 45 -7.56 -2.75 8.46
N GLU A 46 -8.56 -1.97 8.86
CA GLU A 46 -9.00 -1.87 10.27
C GLU A 46 -9.62 -3.18 10.78
N ASP A 47 -10.47 -3.82 9.98
CA ASP A 47 -11.05 -5.15 10.28
C ASP A 47 -9.97 -6.21 10.56
N ARG A 48 -8.83 -6.11 9.87
CA ARG A 48 -7.68 -7.03 10.02
C ARG A 48 -6.57 -6.47 10.92
N SER A 49 -6.78 -5.33 11.56
CA SER A 49 -5.81 -4.63 12.41
C SER A 49 -4.45 -4.42 11.72
N LEU A 50 -4.47 -4.04 10.43
CA LEU A 50 -3.26 -3.70 9.66
C LEU A 50 -2.92 -2.22 9.81
N PRO A 51 -1.67 -1.87 10.19
CA PRO A 51 -1.26 -0.48 10.26
C PRO A 51 -1.30 0.17 8.87
N TYR A 52 -1.75 1.42 8.82
CA TYR A 52 -1.78 2.21 7.59
C TYR A 52 -1.26 3.63 7.79
N ALA A 53 -0.74 4.22 6.71
CA ALA A 53 -0.20 5.58 6.70
C ALA A 53 -0.67 6.35 5.47
N TYR A 54 -0.84 7.66 5.62
CA TYR A 54 -1.22 8.56 4.53
C TYR A 54 -0.03 9.42 4.09
N VAL A 55 0.12 9.56 2.78
CA VAL A 55 1.15 10.39 2.13
C VAL A 55 0.44 11.41 1.24
N PRO A 56 0.87 12.68 1.19
CA PRO A 56 0.18 13.72 0.41
C PRO A 56 0.28 13.52 -1.11
N SER A 57 1.29 12.80 -1.62
CA SER A 57 1.60 12.72 -3.06
C SER A 57 1.71 11.29 -3.60
N LYS A 58 0.82 10.89 -4.51
CA LYS A 58 0.82 9.59 -5.21
C LYS A 58 1.96 9.45 -6.21
N SER A 59 2.48 10.56 -6.73
CA SER A 59 3.60 10.58 -7.67
C SER A 59 4.90 10.23 -6.95
N ASP A 60 5.10 10.82 -5.76
CA ASP A 60 6.23 10.52 -4.90
C ASP A 60 6.17 9.07 -4.39
N LEU A 61 4.99 8.64 -3.95
CA LEU A 61 4.75 7.25 -3.54
C LEU A 61 5.05 6.26 -4.68
N GLY A 62 4.64 6.57 -5.91
CA GLY A 62 4.96 5.78 -7.10
C GLY A 62 6.46 5.73 -7.39
N ALA A 63 7.15 6.86 -7.27
CA ALA A 63 8.60 6.96 -7.46
C ALA A 63 9.37 6.15 -6.40
N ALA A 64 8.98 6.25 -5.13
CA ALA A 64 9.54 5.46 -4.02
C ALA A 64 9.33 3.96 -4.23
N ALA A 65 8.21 3.57 -4.82
CA ALA A 65 7.90 2.18 -5.19
C ALA A 65 8.59 1.69 -6.48
N GLY A 66 9.41 2.53 -7.12
CA GLY A 66 10.09 2.23 -8.37
C GLY A 66 9.15 2.09 -9.57
N SER A 67 8.01 2.78 -9.56
CA SER A 67 7.06 2.83 -10.67
C SER A 67 7.06 4.21 -11.33
N LYS A 68 7.07 4.26 -12.67
CA LYS A 68 6.85 5.50 -13.44
C LYS A 68 5.40 5.99 -13.39
N ARG A 69 4.46 5.14 -12.97
CA ARG A 69 3.04 5.50 -12.84
C ARG A 69 2.71 5.86 -11.39
N PRO A 70 1.93 6.93 -11.16
CA PRO A 70 1.46 7.28 -9.83
C PRO A 70 0.69 6.11 -9.24
N THR A 71 0.95 5.79 -7.97
CA THR A 71 0.31 4.67 -7.28
C THR A 71 -0.41 5.20 -6.06
N CYS A 72 -1.70 4.89 -5.94
CA CYS A 72 -2.55 5.43 -4.88
C CYS A 72 -2.44 4.62 -3.58
N VAL A 73 -2.20 3.31 -3.69
CA VAL A 73 -2.15 2.39 -2.56
C VAL A 73 -1.00 1.42 -2.74
N ILE A 74 -0.24 1.24 -1.67
CA ILE A 74 0.88 0.31 -1.60
C ILE A 74 0.74 -0.53 -0.33
N LEU A 75 0.98 -1.83 -0.44
CA LEU A 75 1.12 -2.71 0.71
C LEU A 75 2.58 -3.18 0.76
N VAL A 76 3.24 -2.91 1.88
CA VAL A 76 4.59 -3.35 2.17
C VAL A 76 4.51 -4.52 3.11
N LYS A 77 5.03 -5.68 2.69
CA LYS A 77 5.14 -6.85 3.56
C LYS A 77 6.21 -6.63 4.63
N PRO A 78 6.02 -7.18 5.84
CA PRO A 78 7.08 -7.25 6.81
C PRO A 78 8.17 -8.19 6.26
N HIS A 79 9.41 -7.73 6.32
CA HIS A 79 10.57 -8.57 6.04
C HIS A 79 11.38 -8.69 7.32
N GLU A 80 11.99 -9.86 7.54
CA GLU A 80 12.86 -10.13 8.68
C GLU A 80 14.01 -9.12 8.79
N GLU A 81 14.51 -8.57 7.68
CA GLU A 81 15.60 -7.55 7.68
C GLU A 81 15.21 -6.20 8.31
N TYR A 82 13.92 -5.89 8.53
CA TYR A 82 13.47 -4.64 9.17
C TYR A 82 12.92 -4.86 10.59
N GLN A 83 12.98 -6.10 11.11
CA GLN A 83 12.54 -6.43 12.46
C GLN A 83 13.65 -6.37 13.51
N GLU A 84 14.91 -6.15 13.09
CA GLU A 84 16.05 -5.88 13.98
C GLU A 84 16.26 -4.37 14.23
#